data_AF-A0A3S0N597-F1
#
_entry.id   AF-A0A3S0N597-F1
#
_cell.length_a   1.000
_cell.length_b   1.000
_cell.length_c   1.000
_cell.angle_alpha   90.00
_cell.angle_beta   90.00
_cell.angle_gamma   90.00
#
_symmetry.space_group_name_H-M   'P 1'
#
loop_
_entity.id
_entity.type
_entity.pdbx_description
1 polymer ?
#
loop_
_entity_poly.entity_id
_entity_poly.type
_entity_poly.pdbx_seq_one_letter_code
_entity_poly.pdbx_strand_id
1 'polypeptide(L)' 'MIGEREKCITAGASDYISKPVDIDQLLSLLRVWLYES' A
#
# COMPACT_ATOMS: atom_id res chain seq x y z
N MET A 1 -14.28 5.65 2.29
CA MET A 1 -13.32 5.30 1.20
C MET A 1 -12.63 6.53 0.62
N ILE A 2 -13.31 7.66 0.40
CA ILE A 2 -12.61 8.93 0.10
C ILE A 2 -11.85 9.37 1.36
N GLY A 3 -10.52 9.51 1.24
CA GLY A 3 -9.65 10.03 2.29
C GLY A 3 -8.95 9.01 3.19
N GLU A 4 -9.27 7.71 3.13
CA GLU A 4 -8.52 6.70 3.92
C GLU A 4 -7.08 6.55 3.43
N ARG A 5 -6.90 6.56 2.10
CA ARG A 5 -5.57 6.61 1.48
C ARG A 5 -4.78 7.80 2.00
N GLU A 6 -5.35 9.00 1.89
CA GLU A 6 -4.67 10.24 2.29
C GLU A 6 -4.31 10.26 3.77
N LYS A 7 -5.20 9.76 4.65
CA LYS A 7 -4.92 9.61 6.08
C LYS A 7 -3.74 8.67 6.34
N CYS A 8 -3.70 7.51 5.69
CA CYS A 8 -2.60 6.55 5.85
C CYS A 8 -1.28 7.12 5.36
N ILE A 9 -1.27 7.75 4.18
CA ILE A 9 -0.05 8.36 3.62
C ILE A 9 0.45 9.51 4.51
N THR A 10 -0.45 10.39 4.97
CA THR A 10 -0.09 11.49 5.89
C THR A 10 0.42 10.97 7.23
N ALA A 11 -0.05 9.80 7.69
CA ALA A 11 0.46 9.13 8.88
C ALA A 11 1.83 8.45 8.70
N GLY A 12 2.41 8.48 7.50
CA GLY A 12 3.73 7.92 7.20
C GLY A 12 3.71 6.53 6.56
N ALA A 13 2.56 6.06 6.06
CA ALA A 13 2.52 4.83 5.28
C ALA A 13 3.19 5.03 3.92
N SER A 14 4.00 4.05 3.49
CA SER A 14 4.63 4.06 2.17
C SER A 14 3.63 3.92 1.03
N ASP A 15 2.55 3.17 1.23
CA ASP A 15 1.48 2.98 0.26
C ASP A 15 0.16 2.59 0.94
N TYR A 16 -0.92 2.47 0.17
CA TYR A 16 -2.25 2.09 0.62
C TYR A 16 -2.94 1.14 -0.38
N ILE A 17 -3.47 0.02 0.13
CA ILE A 17 -4.28 -0.95 -0.62
C ILE A 17 -5.68 -0.99 0.01
N SER A 18 -6.72 -0.73 -0.78
CA SER A 18 -8.11 -0.80 -0.33
C SER A 18 -8.55 -2.26 -0.14
N LYS A 19 -9.48 -2.48 0.81
CA LYS A 19 -10.17 -3.78 0.94
C LYS A 19 -11.26 -3.94 -0.13
N PRO A 20 -11.59 -5.18 -0.56
CA PRO A 20 -10.90 -6.43 -0.24
C PRO A 20 -9.50 -6.46 -0.86
N VAL A 21 -8.56 -7.08 -0.15
CA VAL A 21 -7.15 -7.09 -0.58
C VAL A 21 -6.97 -8.05 -1.73
N ASP A 22 -6.42 -7.55 -2.84
CA ASP A 22 -5.90 -8.36 -3.93
C ASP A 22 -4.48 -8.84 -3.58
N ILE A 23 -4.28 -10.15 -3.55
CA ILE A 23 -3.01 -10.78 -3.14
C ILE A 23 -1.92 -10.53 -4.20
N ASP A 24 -2.26 -10.55 -5.48
CA ASP A 24 -1.29 -10.36 -6.56
C ASP A 24 -0.78 -8.91 -6.58
N GLN A 25 -1.68 -7.95 -6.32
CA GLN A 25 -1.32 -6.55 -6.12
C GLN A 25 -0.40 -6.35 -4.90
N LEU A 26 -0.74 -6.97 -3.77
CA LEU A 26 0.06 -6.88 -2.54
C LEU A 26 1.48 -7.45 -2.76
N LEU A 27 1.59 -8.62 -3.37
CA LEU A 27 2.89 -9.25 -3.64
C LEU A 27 3.74 -8.43 -4.62
N SER A 28 3.11 -7.79 -5.60
CA SER A 28 3.79 -6.90 -6.55
C SER A 28 4.38 -5.69 -5.83
N LEU A 29 3.62 -5.07 -4.92
CA LEU A 29 4.10 -3.93 -4.13
C LEU A 29 5.24 -4.33 -3.19
N LEU A 30 5.09 -5.44 -2.46
CA LEU A 30 6.15 -5.93 -1.55
C LEU A 30 7.46 -6.20 -2.29
N ARG A 31 7.41 -6.70 -3.53
CA ARG A 31 8.62 -6.90 -4.34
C ARG A 31 9.32 -5.59 -4.67
N VAL A 32 8.59 -4.52 -4.96
CA VAL A 32 9.21 -3.20 -5.19
C VAL A 32 9.87 -2.70 -3.90
N TRP A 33 9.15 -2.74 -2.78
CA TRP A 33 9.65 -2.17 -1.52
C TRP A 33 10.78 -2.97 -0.86
N LEU A 34 10.77 -4.31 -0.96
CA LEU A 34 11.74 -5.16 -0.27
C LEU A 34 13.02 -5.44 -1.07
N TYR A 35 13.03 -5.19 -2.38
CA TYR A 35 14.21 -5.46 -3.22
C TYR A 35 15.07 -4.22 -3.51
N GLU A 36 14.62 -2.99 -3.20
CA GLU A 36 15.42 -1.77 -3.35
C GLU A 36 16.26 -1.41 -2.11
N SER A 37 16.79 -2.41 -1.39
CA SER A 37 17.73 -2.20 -0.26
C SER A 37 19.19 -2.14 -0.71
#